data_AF-A0A943ZHP3-F1
#
_entry.id   AF-A0A943ZHP3-F1
#
_cell.length_a   1.000
_cell.length_b   1.000
_cell.length_c   1.000
_cell.angle_alpha   90.00
_cell.angle_beta   90.00
_cell.angle_gamma   90.00
#
_symmetry.space_group_name_H-M   'P 1'
#
loop_
_entity.id
_entity.type
_entity.pdbx_description
1 polymer ?
#
loop_
_entity_poly.entity_id
_entity_poly.type
_entity_poly.pdbx_seq_one_letter_code
_entity_poly.pdbx_strand_id
1 'polypeptide(L)'
;MKLSILLAGSILTSAIVGNVYAQTCGAQPSCSDLGYSYTGSTSDCVNTPIKCPFNTSYFNCTKKADALSKLKADIIASLMPNYKNRQSRSCNTYYTASSDGYIFGHLEHTKDGSTGGFNIYIDDVNVRLTDRGTDYGEDVFLFPIRKGSSYRATTGYDGSCALAFVPLN
;
A
#
# COMPACT_ATOMS: atom_id res chain seq x y z
N MET A 1 -67.54 45.03 52.20
CA MET A 1 -66.21 45.52 51.76
C MET A 1 -65.13 44.75 52.49
N LYS A 2 -63.97 44.52 51.81
CA LYS A 2 -62.70 43.90 52.27
C LYS A 2 -62.66 42.38 52.38
N LEU A 3 -61.58 41.68 52.08
CA LEU A 3 -60.45 41.79 51.14
C LEU A 3 -59.76 40.41 51.27
N SER A 4 -59.58 39.66 50.19
CA SER A 4 -58.81 38.41 50.22
C SER A 4 -57.33 38.71 50.43
N ILE A 5 -56.61 37.88 51.20
CA ILE A 5 -55.21 37.49 50.94
C ILE A 5 -54.64 36.48 51.99
N LEU A 6 -54.16 35.35 51.45
CA LEU A 6 -52.87 34.66 51.70
C LEU A 6 -52.62 33.63 52.83
N LEU A 7 -51.80 32.66 52.39
CA LEU A 7 -50.93 31.69 53.07
C LEU A 7 -51.55 30.38 53.61
N ALA A 8 -51.82 29.43 52.70
CA ALA A 8 -51.85 28.01 53.02
C ALA A 8 -50.41 27.46 53.06
N GLY A 9 -50.04 26.89 54.20
CA GLY A 9 -48.73 26.28 54.44
C GLY A 9 -48.49 25.01 53.63
N SER A 10 -47.26 24.94 53.10
CA SER A 10 -46.35 23.81 53.20
C SER A 10 -46.93 22.40 53.05
N ILE A 11 -46.94 21.89 51.82
CA ILE A 11 -46.67 20.47 51.58
C ILE A 11 -45.47 20.43 50.64
N LEU A 12 -44.36 19.89 51.15
CA LEU A 12 -43.17 19.56 50.38
C LEU A 12 -43.55 18.48 49.35
N THR A 13 -44.01 18.90 48.17
CA THR A 13 -43.87 18.11 46.95
C THR A 13 -42.41 18.16 46.55
N SER A 14 -41.58 17.36 47.21
CA SER A 14 -40.35 16.86 46.63
C SER A 14 -40.73 15.94 45.47
N ALA A 15 -41.15 16.56 44.36
CA ALA A 15 -41.18 15.92 43.07
C ALA A 15 -39.78 15.35 42.86
N ILE A 16 -39.78 14.04 42.71
CA ILE A 16 -38.64 13.20 42.41
C ILE A 16 -37.96 13.80 41.18
N VAL A 17 -36.99 14.69 41.40
CA VAL A 17 -35.94 14.96 40.41
C VAL A 17 -35.02 13.76 40.48
N GLY A 18 -35.56 12.61 40.05
CA GLY A 18 -34.76 11.46 39.69
C GLY A 18 -33.83 11.97 38.60
N ASN A 19 -32.55 12.09 38.96
CA ASN A 19 -31.43 12.42 38.11
C ASN A 19 -31.74 12.14 36.62
N VAL A 20 -32.06 13.18 35.84
CA VAL A 20 -31.99 13.10 34.37
C VAL A 20 -30.54 12.76 33.94
N TYR A 21 -29.57 13.05 34.80
CA TYR A 21 -28.19 12.58 34.72
C TYR A 21 -27.99 11.08 34.95
N ALA A 22 -28.93 10.36 35.55
CA ALA A 22 -28.88 8.89 35.67
C ALA A 22 -29.58 8.21 34.48
N GLN A 23 -30.48 8.93 33.80
CA GLN A 23 -31.22 8.41 32.65
C GLN A 23 -30.37 8.37 31.37
N THR A 24 -29.30 9.17 31.27
CA THR A 24 -28.29 9.10 30.22
C THR A 24 -27.10 8.19 30.56
N CYS A 25 -26.96 7.77 31.82
CA CYS A 25 -25.93 6.80 32.26
C CYS A 25 -26.37 5.33 32.16
N GLY A 26 -27.64 5.05 31.82
CA GLY A 26 -28.19 3.70 31.76
C GLY A 26 -28.13 3.02 30.38
N ALA A 27 -27.86 3.77 29.31
CA ALA A 27 -27.73 3.18 27.97
C ALA A 27 -26.33 2.59 27.82
N GLN A 28 -26.22 1.28 28.04
CA GLN A 28 -24.99 0.53 27.82
C GLN A 28 -24.56 0.68 26.34
N PRO A 29 -23.34 1.19 26.06
CA PRO A 29 -22.86 1.33 24.68
C PRO A 29 -22.83 -0.02 23.97
N SER A 30 -23.13 -0.04 22.67
CA SER A 30 -23.10 -1.29 21.91
C SER A 30 -21.66 -1.76 21.71
N CYS A 31 -21.45 -3.08 21.65
CA CYS A 31 -20.12 -3.65 21.38
C CYS A 31 -19.54 -3.14 20.05
N SER A 32 -20.38 -2.88 19.04
CA SER A 32 -19.95 -2.31 17.77
C SER A 32 -19.42 -0.88 17.91
N ASP A 33 -20.09 -0.03 18.71
CA ASP A 33 -19.65 1.35 18.96
C ASP A 33 -18.29 1.41 19.68
N LEU A 34 -17.99 0.36 20.44
CA LEU A 34 -16.71 0.18 21.14
C LEU A 34 -15.64 -0.53 20.29
N GLY A 35 -15.94 -0.83 19.02
CA GLY A 35 -15.01 -1.48 18.09
C GLY A 35 -14.95 -3.01 18.15
N TYR A 36 -15.89 -3.66 18.85
CA TYR A 36 -16.07 -5.11 18.88
C TYR A 36 -17.16 -5.50 17.88
N SER A 37 -16.76 -5.72 16.63
CA SER A 37 -17.69 -6.03 15.53
C SER A 37 -17.62 -7.48 15.06
N TYR A 38 -16.62 -8.25 15.49
CA TYR A 38 -16.42 -9.62 15.02
C TYR A 38 -17.15 -10.62 15.93
N THR A 39 -17.95 -11.50 15.32
CA THR A 39 -18.74 -12.53 16.03
C THR A 39 -18.40 -13.97 15.61
N GLY A 40 -17.35 -14.15 14.81
CA GLY A 40 -16.92 -15.46 14.32
C GLY A 40 -15.95 -16.18 15.27
N SER A 41 -15.21 -17.14 14.74
CA SER A 41 -14.25 -17.94 15.52
C SER A 41 -13.01 -17.13 15.89
N THR A 42 -12.60 -17.19 17.16
CA THR A 42 -11.34 -16.61 17.63
C THR A 42 -10.10 -17.19 16.95
N SER A 43 -10.21 -18.36 16.31
CA SER A 43 -9.15 -18.94 15.48
C SER A 43 -8.79 -18.09 14.25
N ASP A 44 -9.70 -17.25 13.80
CA ASP A 44 -9.52 -16.43 12.59
C ASP A 44 -8.76 -15.13 12.91
N CYS A 45 -8.46 -14.89 14.19
CA CYS A 45 -7.76 -13.72 14.67
C CYS A 45 -6.24 -13.90 14.55
N VAL A 46 -5.57 -12.82 14.16
CA VAL A 46 -4.09 -12.73 14.19
C VAL A 46 -3.62 -12.38 15.60
N ASN A 47 -4.34 -11.49 16.28
CA ASN A 47 -4.08 -11.09 17.66
C ASN A 47 -4.89 -11.91 18.67
N THR A 48 -4.50 -11.85 19.95
CA THR A 48 -5.33 -12.37 21.04
C THR A 48 -6.69 -11.66 21.02
N PRO A 49 -7.81 -12.36 20.79
CA PRO A 49 -9.12 -11.74 20.70
C PRO A 49 -9.56 -11.18 22.06
N ILE A 50 -10.01 -9.93 22.09
CA ILE A 50 -10.52 -9.28 23.29
C ILE A 50 -12.04 -9.34 23.25
N LYS A 51 -12.66 -9.88 24.30
CA LYS A 51 -14.13 -9.99 24.41
C LYS A 51 -14.74 -8.64 24.78
N CYS A 52 -15.90 -8.33 24.20
CA CYS A 52 -16.67 -7.17 24.63
C CYS A 52 -17.19 -7.38 26.07
N PRO A 53 -17.06 -6.39 26.97
CA PRO A 53 -17.53 -6.50 28.36
C PRO A 53 -19.04 -6.73 28.50
N PHE A 54 -19.79 -6.32 27.48
CA PHE A 54 -21.25 -6.28 27.49
C PHE A 54 -21.89 -7.44 26.71
N ASN A 55 -21.14 -8.12 25.85
CA ASN A 55 -21.57 -9.29 25.11
C ASN A 55 -20.36 -10.12 24.66
N THR A 56 -20.18 -11.30 25.27
CA THR A 56 -19.01 -12.16 25.01
C THR A 56 -18.98 -12.79 23.62
N SER A 57 -20.06 -12.68 22.84
CA SER A 57 -20.12 -13.12 21.45
C SER A 57 -19.45 -12.14 20.48
N TYR A 58 -19.11 -10.93 20.93
CA TYR A 58 -18.41 -9.92 20.14
C TYR A 58 -16.96 -9.78 20.59
N PHE A 59 -16.06 -9.71 19.61
CA PHE A 59 -14.62 -9.63 19.81
C PHE A 59 -14.03 -8.45 19.05
N ASN A 60 -12.98 -7.86 19.62
CA ASN A 60 -12.05 -7.01 18.90
C ASN A 60 -10.89 -7.88 18.44
N CYS A 61 -10.72 -7.97 17.12
CA CYS A 61 -9.78 -8.86 16.49
C CYS A 61 -9.48 -8.43 15.06
N THR A 62 -8.21 -8.47 14.67
CA THR A 62 -7.80 -8.38 13.26
C THR A 62 -7.90 -9.75 12.62
N LYS A 63 -8.77 -9.88 11.62
CA LYS A 63 -8.96 -11.15 10.92
C LYS A 63 -7.74 -11.47 10.07
N LYS A 64 -7.36 -12.74 10.02
CA LYS A 64 -6.29 -13.26 9.15
C LYS A 64 -6.54 -12.91 7.68
N ALA A 65 -7.79 -12.97 7.22
CA ALA A 65 -8.16 -12.62 5.85
C ALA A 65 -7.91 -11.13 5.55
N ASP A 66 -8.25 -10.24 6.49
CA ASP A 66 -8.06 -8.79 6.34
C ASP A 66 -6.56 -8.44 6.39
N ALA A 67 -5.81 -9.06 7.31
CA ALA A 67 -4.36 -8.90 7.40
C ALA A 67 -3.65 -9.40 6.13
N LEU A 68 -4.05 -10.55 5.60
CA LEU A 68 -3.52 -11.08 4.34
C LEU A 68 -3.86 -10.16 3.15
N SER A 69 -5.08 -9.63 3.11
CA SER A 69 -5.51 -8.69 2.06
C SER A 69 -4.69 -7.40 2.12
N LYS A 70 -4.47 -6.86 3.32
CA LYS A 70 -3.60 -5.70 3.53
C LYS A 70 -2.16 -5.99 3.14
N LEU A 71 -1.59 -7.13 3.56
CA LEU A 71 -0.24 -7.53 3.19
C LEU A 71 -0.07 -7.66 1.67
N LYS A 72 -1.05 -8.25 0.98
CA LYS A 72 -1.06 -8.32 -0.49
C LYS A 72 -1.05 -6.92 -1.12
N ALA A 73 -1.90 -6.02 -0.62
CA ALA A 73 -1.96 -4.64 -1.12
C ALA A 73 -0.63 -3.91 -0.88
N ASP A 74 -0.05 -4.05 0.30
CA ASP A 74 1.21 -3.41 0.67
C ASP A 74 2.38 -3.96 -0.19
N ILE A 75 2.45 -5.29 -0.44
CA ILE A 75 3.43 -5.90 -1.35
C ILE A 75 3.28 -5.35 -2.77
N ILE A 76 2.05 -5.29 -3.31
CA ILE A 76 1.81 -4.75 -4.65
C ILE A 76 2.25 -3.29 -4.72
N ALA A 77 1.90 -2.48 -3.71
CA ALA A 77 2.30 -1.08 -3.65
C ALA A 77 3.82 -0.89 -3.59
N SER A 78 4.54 -1.78 -2.90
CA SER A 78 6.00 -1.75 -2.82
C SER A 78 6.71 -2.25 -4.09
N LEU A 79 6.08 -3.10 -4.89
CA LEU A 79 6.68 -3.66 -6.11
C LEU A 79 6.30 -2.90 -7.39
N MET A 80 5.26 -2.06 -7.36
CA MET A 80 4.83 -1.30 -8.54
C MET A 80 5.69 -0.04 -8.73
N PRO A 81 6.42 0.09 -9.85
CA PRO A 81 7.25 1.26 -10.10
C PRO A 81 6.43 2.53 -10.36
N ASN A 82 6.84 3.65 -9.77
CA ASN A 82 6.33 4.96 -10.13
C ASN A 82 7.22 5.59 -11.21
N TYR A 83 6.85 5.43 -12.48
CA TYR A 83 7.64 5.92 -13.63
C TYR A 83 7.82 7.44 -13.70
N LYS A 84 7.10 8.23 -12.88
CA LYS A 84 7.38 9.66 -12.74
C LYS A 84 8.73 9.92 -12.06
N ASN A 85 9.19 8.98 -11.23
CA ASN A 85 10.47 9.05 -10.54
C ASN A 85 11.62 8.45 -11.35
N ARG A 86 11.41 8.18 -12.65
CA ARG A 86 12.44 7.61 -13.50
C ARG A 86 13.67 8.50 -13.55
N GLN A 87 14.82 7.86 -13.61
CA GLN A 87 16.11 8.49 -13.72
C GLN A 87 16.71 8.07 -15.05
N SER A 88 16.92 9.02 -15.97
CA SER A 88 17.57 8.74 -17.25
C SER A 88 18.98 8.23 -17.04
N ARG A 89 19.42 7.34 -17.94
CA ARG A 89 20.73 6.71 -17.92
C ARG A 89 21.29 6.71 -19.34
N SER A 90 22.59 6.97 -19.43
CA SER A 90 23.31 6.86 -20.70
C SER A 90 23.50 5.39 -21.03
N CYS A 91 23.27 5.02 -22.28
CA CYS A 91 23.66 3.70 -22.76
C CYS A 91 25.19 3.60 -22.82
N ASN A 92 25.71 2.38 -22.85
CA ASN A 92 27.14 2.04 -22.79
C ASN A 92 27.85 2.37 -21.47
N THR A 93 27.13 2.89 -20.48
CA THR A 93 27.65 3.19 -19.13
C THR A 93 27.14 2.18 -18.12
N TYR A 94 28.03 1.68 -17.27
CA TYR A 94 27.63 0.88 -16.11
C TYR A 94 27.14 1.77 -14.98
N TYR A 95 26.04 1.34 -14.37
CA TYR A 95 25.49 1.94 -13.16
C TYR A 95 25.35 0.88 -12.08
N THR A 96 25.39 1.29 -10.82
CA THR A 96 25.07 0.46 -9.66
C THR A 96 23.75 0.95 -9.07
N ALA A 97 22.79 0.04 -8.88
CA ALA A 97 21.49 0.38 -8.35
C ALA A 97 21.58 0.79 -6.87
N SER A 98 21.16 2.00 -6.54
CA SER A 98 21.14 2.50 -5.15
C SER A 98 20.00 1.95 -4.30
N SER A 99 18.97 1.40 -4.96
CA SER A 99 17.77 0.79 -4.38
C SER A 99 17.33 -0.40 -5.24
N ASP A 100 16.38 -1.19 -4.75
CA ASP A 100 15.60 -2.05 -5.64
C ASP A 100 14.84 -1.18 -6.64
N GLY A 101 14.55 -1.72 -7.81
CA GLY A 101 13.99 -0.92 -8.90
C GLY A 101 13.75 -1.72 -10.16
N TYR A 102 13.50 -0.99 -11.24
CA TYR A 102 13.43 -1.54 -12.57
C TYR A 102 14.28 -0.71 -13.51
N ILE A 103 14.92 -1.38 -14.47
CA ILE A 103 15.38 -0.73 -15.69
C ILE A 103 14.34 -0.93 -16.78
N PHE A 104 14.18 0.07 -17.63
CA PHE A 104 13.36 -0.02 -18.82
C PHE A 104 13.91 0.91 -19.90
N GLY A 105 13.53 0.66 -21.14
CA GLY A 105 14.07 1.39 -22.26
C GLY A 105 13.80 0.71 -23.58
N HIS A 106 14.50 1.16 -24.60
CA HIS A 106 14.50 0.52 -25.91
C HIS A 106 15.92 0.40 -26.46
N LEU A 107 16.12 -0.62 -27.29
CA LEU A 107 17.26 -0.78 -28.18
C LEU A 107 16.72 -0.82 -29.60
N GLU A 108 17.12 0.12 -30.43
CA GLU A 108 16.68 0.24 -31.81
C GLU A 108 17.87 0.06 -32.74
N HIS A 109 17.71 -0.77 -33.76
CA HIS A 109 18.68 -0.90 -34.83
C HIS A 109 18.22 -0.04 -36.02
N THR A 110 19.08 0.84 -36.53
CA THR A 110 18.64 1.93 -37.44
C THR A 110 19.05 1.76 -38.90
N LYS A 111 19.57 0.59 -39.29
CA LYS A 111 20.10 0.33 -40.63
C LYS A 111 19.82 -1.10 -41.11
N ASP A 112 20.09 -1.32 -42.40
CA ASP A 112 20.12 -2.64 -43.02
C ASP A 112 21.38 -3.43 -42.61
N GLY A 113 21.22 -4.72 -42.34
CA GLY A 113 22.28 -5.68 -42.05
C GLY A 113 22.35 -6.16 -40.59
N SER A 114 22.52 -7.47 -40.38
CA SER A 114 22.70 -8.04 -39.03
C SER A 114 23.93 -7.45 -38.32
N THR A 115 23.71 -6.65 -37.29
CA THR A 115 24.76 -6.10 -36.42
C THR A 115 24.67 -6.70 -35.02
N GLY A 116 25.82 -6.87 -34.37
CA GLY A 116 25.95 -7.30 -32.97
C GLY A 116 26.07 -6.11 -32.01
N GLY A 117 26.09 -6.40 -30.70
CA GLY A 117 26.31 -5.37 -29.67
C GLY A 117 25.05 -4.84 -28.97
N PHE A 118 23.87 -5.39 -29.29
CA PHE A 118 22.60 -5.07 -28.63
C PHE A 118 22.46 -5.91 -27.38
N ASN A 119 22.85 -5.37 -26.22
CA ASN A 119 22.89 -6.14 -24.97
C ASN A 119 22.23 -5.40 -23.82
N ILE A 120 21.73 -6.16 -22.87
CA ILE A 120 21.26 -5.67 -21.58
C ILE A 120 21.98 -6.48 -20.52
N TYR A 121 22.94 -5.87 -19.85
CA TYR A 121 23.71 -6.49 -18.78
C TYR A 121 23.10 -6.15 -17.43
N ILE A 122 22.91 -7.18 -16.61
CA ILE A 122 22.59 -7.08 -15.18
C ILE A 122 23.56 -8.02 -14.47
N ASP A 123 24.38 -7.50 -13.55
CA ASP A 123 25.43 -8.26 -12.86
C ASP A 123 26.31 -9.07 -13.84
N ASP A 124 26.70 -8.41 -14.93
CA ASP A 124 27.48 -8.95 -16.05
C ASP A 124 26.83 -10.12 -16.83
N VAL A 125 25.56 -10.43 -16.56
CA VAL A 125 24.75 -11.37 -17.34
C VAL A 125 24.00 -10.63 -18.44
N ASN A 126 24.19 -11.02 -19.70
CA ASN A 126 23.37 -10.51 -20.81
C ASN A 126 21.97 -11.14 -20.76
N VAL A 127 20.99 -10.41 -20.23
CA VAL A 127 19.61 -10.88 -20.08
C VAL A 127 18.82 -10.86 -21.39
N ARG A 128 19.37 -10.29 -22.47
CA ARG A 128 18.79 -10.40 -23.81
C ARG A 128 19.03 -11.76 -24.46
N LEU A 129 19.98 -12.56 -23.94
CA LEU A 129 20.37 -13.89 -24.44
C LEU A 129 20.94 -13.92 -25.88
N THR A 130 20.96 -12.78 -26.55
CA THR A 130 21.53 -12.56 -27.88
C THR A 130 21.99 -11.11 -27.98
N ASP A 131 23.03 -10.88 -28.76
CA ASP A 131 23.55 -9.55 -29.07
C ASP A 131 23.08 -9.03 -30.43
N ARG A 132 22.33 -9.85 -31.18
CA ARG A 132 21.93 -9.57 -32.58
C ARG A 132 20.82 -8.55 -32.67
N GLY A 133 20.97 -7.50 -33.47
CA GLY A 133 19.88 -6.60 -33.87
C GLY A 133 19.10 -7.16 -35.07
N THR A 134 17.80 -6.85 -35.13
CA THR A 134 16.98 -7.04 -36.34
C THR A 134 16.99 -5.74 -37.13
N ASP A 135 17.10 -5.80 -38.45
CA ASP A 135 17.07 -4.63 -39.33
C ASP A 135 15.82 -3.77 -39.08
N TYR A 136 16.04 -2.48 -38.80
CA TYR A 136 14.99 -1.52 -38.39
C TYR A 136 14.09 -1.99 -37.23
N GLY A 137 14.61 -2.88 -36.39
CA GLY A 137 13.91 -3.45 -35.25
C GLY A 137 14.07 -2.60 -33.99
N GLU A 138 13.01 -2.53 -33.20
CA GLU A 138 13.02 -1.92 -31.87
C GLU A 138 12.62 -2.94 -30.81
N ASP A 139 13.51 -3.16 -29.85
CA ASP A 139 13.27 -3.99 -28.68
C ASP A 139 12.97 -3.09 -27.48
N VAL A 140 11.77 -3.21 -26.92
CA VAL A 140 11.41 -2.57 -25.65
C VAL A 140 11.60 -3.58 -24.52
N PHE A 141 12.18 -3.13 -23.40
CA PHE A 141 12.46 -3.99 -22.27
C PHE A 141 12.09 -3.37 -20.93
N LEU A 142 11.84 -4.26 -19.97
CA LEU A 142 11.70 -3.92 -18.56
C LEU A 142 12.23 -5.08 -17.73
N PHE A 143 13.16 -4.80 -16.82
CA PHE A 143 13.75 -5.80 -15.94
C PHE A 143 13.82 -5.29 -14.50
N PRO A 144 13.45 -6.12 -13.51
CA PRO A 144 13.70 -5.80 -12.10
C PRO A 144 15.21 -5.81 -11.82
N ILE A 145 15.65 -4.91 -10.95
CA ILE A 145 17.03 -4.75 -10.51
C ILE A 145 17.05 -4.69 -8.98
N ARG A 146 17.96 -5.45 -8.37
CA ARG A 146 18.17 -5.40 -6.93
C ARG A 146 19.13 -4.28 -6.56
N LYS A 147 18.97 -3.73 -5.37
CA LYS A 147 19.95 -2.82 -4.78
C LYS A 147 21.34 -3.46 -4.79
N GLY A 148 22.32 -2.70 -5.27
CA GLY A 148 23.72 -3.12 -5.39
C GLY A 148 24.05 -3.83 -6.70
N SER A 149 23.06 -4.27 -7.49
CA SER A 149 23.33 -4.86 -8.81
C SER A 149 23.90 -3.82 -9.78
N SER A 150 24.81 -4.27 -10.63
CA SER A 150 25.31 -3.47 -11.76
C SER A 150 24.38 -3.65 -12.96
N TYR A 151 24.21 -2.60 -13.76
CA TYR A 151 23.43 -2.71 -14.99
C TYR A 151 23.92 -1.75 -16.08
N ARG A 152 23.71 -2.16 -17.33
CA ARG A 152 24.05 -1.38 -18.54
C ARG A 152 23.25 -1.89 -19.73
N ALA A 153 22.81 -0.98 -20.59
CA ALA A 153 22.31 -1.32 -21.92
C ALA A 153 23.32 -0.84 -22.97
N THR A 154 23.54 -1.63 -24.02
CA THR A 154 24.47 -1.31 -25.12
C THR A 154 23.80 -1.50 -26.46
N THR A 155 24.27 -0.75 -27.45
CA THR A 155 23.96 -0.95 -28.86
C THR A 155 25.24 -1.08 -29.67
N GLY A 156 25.13 -1.72 -30.85
CA GLY A 156 26.16 -1.64 -31.87
C GLY A 156 26.33 -0.22 -32.44
N TYR A 157 27.29 -0.05 -33.33
CA TYR A 157 27.66 1.26 -33.92
C TYR A 157 26.48 2.00 -34.60
N ASP A 158 25.49 1.25 -35.06
CA ASP A 158 24.31 1.76 -35.80
C ASP A 158 23.00 1.60 -35.00
N GLY A 159 23.08 1.51 -33.68
CA GLY A 159 21.91 1.39 -32.81
C GLY A 159 21.62 2.61 -31.95
N SER A 160 20.34 2.95 -31.84
CA SER A 160 19.78 3.95 -30.94
C SER A 160 19.34 3.28 -29.63
N CYS A 161 19.49 3.98 -28.51
CA CYS A 161 19.21 3.43 -27.20
C CYS A 161 18.70 4.48 -26.23
N ALA A 162 17.66 4.14 -25.49
CA ALA A 162 17.26 4.85 -24.28
C ALA A 162 17.23 3.87 -23.10
N LEU A 163 17.77 4.31 -21.97
CA LEU A 163 17.76 3.56 -20.72
C LEU A 163 17.29 4.47 -19.59
N ALA A 164 16.42 3.93 -18.76
CA ALA A 164 15.98 4.56 -17.53
C ALA A 164 15.99 3.56 -16.38
N PHE A 165 16.25 4.07 -15.18
CA PHE A 165 16.07 3.33 -13.94
C PHE A 165 14.94 3.98 -13.14
N VAL A 166 13.99 3.20 -12.68
CA VAL A 166 12.95 3.64 -11.74
C VAL A 166 13.19 2.96 -10.40
N PRO A 167 13.55 3.71 -9.35
CA PRO A 167 13.68 3.15 -8.02
C PRO A 167 12.31 2.71 -7.50
N LEU A 168 12.28 1.58 -6.80
CA LEU A 168 11.24 1.26 -5.83
C LEU A 168 11.54 1.99 -4.53
N ASN A 169 10.48 2.41 -3.84
CA ASN A 169 10.56 3.20 -2.61
C ASN A 169 11.30 2.46 -1.49
#